data_AF-A0A2N1V1Y1-F1
#
_entry.id   AF-A0A2N1V1Y1-F1
#
_cell.length_a   1.000
_cell.length_b   1.000
_cell.length_c   1.000
_cell.angle_alpha   90.00
_cell.angle_beta   90.00
_cell.angle_gamma   90.00
#
_symmetry.space_group_name_H-M   'P 1'
#
loop_
_entity.id
_entity.type
_entity.pdbx_description
1 polymer ?
#
loop_
_entity_poly.entity_id
_entity_poly.type
_entity_poly.pdbx_seq_one_letter_code
_entity_poly.pdbx_strand_id
1 'polypeptide(L)'
;MKSIIILILSIFTLSCSSGIKRSIKNDSSNCDEKIILQYSNSNYNEVNENNSKDSVEQKIFVMMEGGFSDTLSVYFNDNLISHSFFITDDILGTTGAGVEYNYTDENCPPFLRIISSTNNYCLELQLDSRYRILYLHKNKKGWTGIYSNSYHSYE
;
A
#
# COMPACT_ATOMS: atom_id res chain seq x y z
N MET A 1 20.14 -45.23 32.78
CA MET A 1 19.18 -44.12 32.72
C MET A 1 19.81 -42.97 31.95
N LYS A 2 19.39 -42.74 30.70
CA LYS A 2 19.72 -41.50 29.96
C LYS A 2 18.46 -41.07 29.23
N SER A 3 17.64 -40.25 29.90
CA SER A 3 16.50 -39.59 29.27
C SER A 3 17.03 -38.48 28.38
N ILE A 4 16.82 -38.64 27.08
CA ILE A 4 17.04 -37.59 26.09
C ILE A 4 15.78 -36.73 26.10
N ILE A 5 15.91 -35.51 26.62
CA ILE A 5 14.87 -34.47 26.57
C ILE A 5 14.92 -33.89 25.15
N ILE A 6 13.94 -34.24 24.31
CA ILE A 6 13.76 -33.63 23.00
C ILE A 6 12.99 -32.33 23.21
N LEU A 7 13.70 -31.21 23.06
CA LEU A 7 13.13 -29.86 23.10
C LEU A 7 12.42 -29.61 21.76
N ILE A 8 11.09 -29.71 21.75
CA ILE A 8 10.28 -29.39 20.56
C ILE A 8 10.25 -27.86 20.44
N LEU A 9 11.09 -27.33 19.56
CA LEU A 9 11.11 -25.92 19.17
C LEU A 9 9.87 -25.66 18.32
N SER A 10 8.78 -25.21 18.94
CA SER A 10 7.58 -24.77 18.23
C SER A 10 7.89 -23.47 17.49
N ILE A 11 8.25 -23.57 16.22
CA ILE A 11 8.34 -22.43 15.32
C ILE A 11 6.90 -21.93 15.13
N PHE A 12 6.51 -20.91 15.90
CA PHE A 12 5.35 -20.09 15.56
C PHE A 12 5.71 -19.36 14.26
N THR A 13 5.46 -20.01 13.13
CA THR A 13 5.35 -19.30 11.87
C THR A 13 4.09 -18.46 11.99
N LEU A 14 4.24 -17.20 12.40
CA LEU A 14 3.29 -16.12 12.15
C LEU A 14 3.21 -15.98 10.62
N SER A 15 2.55 -16.94 9.99
CA SER A 15 2.19 -16.83 8.59
C SER A 15 1.09 -15.79 8.56
N CYS A 16 1.36 -14.64 7.95
CA CYS A 16 0.30 -13.79 7.44
C CYS A 16 -0.50 -14.65 6.45
N SER A 17 -1.50 -15.36 6.94
CA SER A 17 -2.58 -15.81 6.07
C SER A 17 -3.22 -14.52 5.62
N SER A 18 -2.89 -14.05 4.42
CA SER A 18 -3.62 -13.00 3.72
C SER A 18 -5.07 -13.46 3.69
N GLY A 19 -5.80 -13.07 4.71
CA GLY A 19 -7.13 -13.53 5.03
C GLY A 19 -8.12 -12.83 4.13
N ILE A 20 -7.94 -12.98 2.82
CA ILE A 20 -8.99 -12.72 1.86
C ILE A 20 -9.96 -13.91 1.98
N LYS A 21 -10.69 -13.98 3.10
CA LYS A 21 -12.02 -14.55 3.07
C LYS A 21 -12.86 -13.55 2.31
N ARG A 22 -12.89 -13.69 0.98
CA ARG A 22 -13.90 -13.09 0.10
C ARG A 22 -15.27 -13.49 0.66
N SER A 23 -15.79 -12.70 1.59
CA SER A 23 -17.23 -12.57 1.74
C SER A 23 -17.65 -11.82 0.49
N ILE A 24 -18.18 -12.58 -0.48
CA ILE A 24 -18.77 -12.06 -1.71
C ILE A 24 -19.95 -11.19 -1.27
N LYS A 25 -19.68 -9.93 -0.96
CA LYS A 25 -20.66 -8.87 -1.12
C LYS A 25 -20.58 -8.48 -2.59
N ASN A 26 -21.71 -8.62 -3.27
CA ASN A 26 -21.94 -8.17 -4.64
C ASN A 26 -21.67 -6.66 -4.75
N ASP A 27 -20.41 -6.26 -4.88
CA ASP A 27 -20.06 -4.99 -5.48
C ASP A 27 -19.52 -5.30 -6.88
N SER A 28 -20.17 -4.75 -7.90
CA SER A 28 -19.96 -5.00 -9.32
C SER A 28 -18.60 -4.55 -9.87
N SER A 29 -17.61 -4.27 -9.01
CA SER A 29 -16.25 -3.92 -9.43
C SER A 29 -15.41 -5.19 -9.56
N ASN A 30 -15.43 -5.81 -10.74
CA ASN A 30 -14.39 -6.79 -11.09
C ASN A 30 -13.07 -6.03 -11.22
N CYS A 31 -12.32 -5.91 -10.12
CA CYS A 31 -11.00 -5.30 -10.09
C CYS A 31 -9.96 -6.22 -10.73
N ASP A 32 -10.14 -6.44 -12.03
CA ASP A 32 -9.29 -7.27 -12.86
C ASP A 32 -8.23 -6.44 -13.59
N GLU A 33 -8.19 -5.11 -13.36
CA GLU A 33 -7.18 -4.25 -13.97
C GLU A 33 -5.79 -4.62 -13.44
N LYS A 34 -4.91 -4.99 -14.37
CA LYS A 34 -3.51 -5.29 -14.05
C LYS A 34 -2.78 -4.01 -13.66
N ILE A 35 -2.10 -4.03 -12.51
CA ILE A 35 -1.14 -3.01 -12.11
C ILE A 35 0.28 -3.41 -12.50
N ILE A 36 1.05 -2.43 -12.98
CA ILE A 36 2.50 -2.55 -13.19
C ILE A 36 3.19 -1.88 -11.99
N LEU A 37 3.94 -2.66 -11.21
CA LEU A 37 4.70 -2.15 -10.08
C LEU A 37 6.15 -1.86 -10.48
N GLN A 38 6.63 -0.70 -10.06
CA GLN A 38 8.01 -0.25 -10.18
C GLN A 38 8.54 0.09 -8.79
N TYR A 39 9.85 0.02 -8.64
CA TYR A 39 10.52 0.25 -7.36
C TYR A 39 11.61 1.28 -7.60
N SER A 40 11.50 2.43 -6.94
CA SER A 40 12.53 3.45 -6.99
C SER A 40 13.76 2.96 -6.21
N ASN A 41 14.95 3.09 -6.82
CA ASN A 41 16.23 2.68 -6.27
C ASN A 41 16.79 3.67 -5.22
N SER A 42 15.96 4.50 -4.58
CA SER A 42 16.44 5.31 -3.46
C SER A 42 16.88 4.35 -2.36
N ASN A 43 18.20 4.27 -2.15
CA ASN A 43 18.83 3.38 -1.18
C ASN A 43 18.10 3.51 0.16
N TYR A 44 17.56 2.41 0.66
CA TYR A 44 17.01 2.27 2.01
C TYR A 44 18.06 2.55 3.11
N ASN A 45 19.34 2.71 2.73
CA ASN A 45 20.47 2.85 3.65
C ASN A 45 20.78 4.31 4.03
N GLU A 46 19.78 5.09 4.40
CA GLU A 46 20.03 6.39 5.04
C GLU A 46 18.94 6.77 6.07
N VAL A 47 18.52 5.79 6.88
CA VAL A 47 17.80 6.07 8.13
C VAL A 47 18.56 5.43 9.28
N ASN A 48 19.53 6.19 9.78
CA ASN A 48 20.07 6.21 11.14
C ASN A 48 20.11 4.89 11.93
N GLU A 49 21.31 4.31 12.01
CA GLU A 49 21.75 3.33 13.01
C GLU A 49 21.69 3.80 14.49
N ASN A 50 21.04 4.93 14.76
CA ASN A 50 20.83 5.43 16.12
C ASN A 50 19.37 5.84 16.26
N ASN A 51 18.47 4.88 16.46
CA ASN A 51 17.29 5.14 17.26
C ASN A 51 16.78 3.86 17.94
N SER A 52 16.52 4.07 19.22
CA SER A 52 15.94 3.19 20.22
C SER A 52 14.93 2.19 19.69
N LYS A 53 14.88 1.07 20.42
CA LYS A 53 14.02 -0.10 20.34
C LYS A 53 12.54 0.20 20.68
N ASP A 54 12.01 1.30 20.16
CA ASP A 54 10.58 1.65 20.20
C ASP A 54 10.02 1.50 18.77
N SER A 55 8.87 0.85 18.67
CA SER A 55 8.20 0.44 17.41
C SER A 55 8.48 1.39 16.24
N VAL A 56 9.24 0.93 15.24
CA VAL A 56 9.43 1.67 14.00
C VAL A 56 8.04 1.91 13.41
N GLU A 57 7.58 3.14 13.44
CA GLU A 57 6.27 3.52 12.94
C GLU A 57 6.11 3.03 11.49
N GLN A 58 5.11 2.19 11.26
CA GLN A 58 4.82 1.62 9.96
C GLN A 58 3.70 2.43 9.32
N LYS A 59 4.09 3.27 8.38
CA LYS A 59 3.19 4.15 7.63
C LYS A 59 3.43 4.02 6.14
N ILE A 60 2.37 4.20 5.38
CA ILE A 60 2.46 4.36 3.94
C ILE A 60 1.61 5.55 3.50
N PHE A 61 2.17 6.36 2.61
CA PHE A 61 1.47 7.43 1.93
C PHE A 61 1.18 7.02 0.48
N VAL A 62 -0.10 6.91 0.14
CA VAL A 62 -0.55 6.58 -1.21
C VAL A 62 -0.89 7.88 -1.91
N MET A 63 -0.12 8.21 -2.95
CA MET A 63 -0.25 9.47 -3.69
C MET A 63 -0.79 9.22 -5.08
N MET A 64 -1.72 10.06 -5.52
CA MET A 64 -2.19 10.05 -6.91
C MET A 64 -1.30 10.97 -7.74
N GLU A 65 -0.86 10.51 -8.91
CA GLU A 65 -0.02 11.27 -9.84
C GLU A 65 -0.65 11.35 -11.24
N GLY A 66 -0.42 12.49 -11.90
CA GLY A 66 -0.66 12.71 -13.34
C GLY A 66 -2.12 12.67 -13.79
N GLY A 67 -2.68 13.82 -14.18
CA GLY A 67 -3.90 13.90 -15.00
C GLY A 67 -5.17 13.28 -14.40
N PHE A 68 -5.14 12.99 -13.11
CA PHE A 68 -6.22 12.35 -12.38
C PHE A 68 -7.29 13.38 -11.99
N SER A 69 -8.56 13.06 -12.15
CA SER A 69 -9.68 13.92 -11.74
C SER A 69 -10.90 13.06 -11.44
N ASP A 70 -11.05 12.64 -10.19
CA ASP A 70 -12.12 11.74 -9.78
C ASP A 70 -12.33 11.67 -8.26
N THR A 71 -13.51 11.24 -7.84
CA THR A 71 -13.78 10.83 -6.45
C THR A 71 -13.38 9.37 -6.24
N LEU A 72 -12.44 9.15 -5.33
CA LEU A 72 -11.96 7.82 -4.96
C LEU A 72 -12.43 7.42 -3.58
N SER A 73 -12.88 6.17 -3.47
CA SER A 73 -13.01 5.43 -2.22
C SER A 73 -11.74 4.61 -2.00
N VAL A 74 -10.99 4.90 -0.94
CA VAL A 74 -9.75 4.24 -0.59
C VAL A 74 -9.97 3.39 0.66
N TYR A 75 -9.66 2.11 0.56
CA TYR A 75 -9.81 1.12 1.62
C TYR A 75 -8.47 0.51 1.98
N PHE A 76 -8.27 0.27 3.27
CA PHE A 76 -7.19 -0.56 3.80
C PHE A 76 -7.81 -1.69 4.62
N ASN A 77 -7.51 -2.94 4.28
CA ASN A 77 -8.10 -4.13 4.91
C ASN A 77 -9.64 -4.06 4.98
N ASP A 78 -10.28 -3.68 3.87
CA ASP A 78 -11.74 -3.47 3.73
C ASP A 78 -12.35 -2.33 4.57
N ASN A 79 -11.56 -1.58 5.34
CA ASN A 79 -12.01 -0.38 6.02
C ASN A 79 -11.90 0.83 5.09
N LEU A 80 -13.00 1.57 4.90
CA LEU A 80 -12.99 2.82 4.15
C LEU A 80 -12.20 3.88 4.93
N ILE A 81 -11.06 4.30 4.38
CA ILE A 81 -10.19 5.31 4.99
C ILE A 81 -10.47 6.70 4.41
N SER A 82 -10.78 6.79 3.11
CA SER A 82 -11.10 8.07 2.48
C SER A 82 -12.16 7.90 1.39
N HIS A 83 -13.02 8.91 1.26
CA HIS A 83 -13.92 9.09 0.12
C HIS A 83 -13.86 10.56 -0.31
N SER A 84 -12.91 10.87 -1.20
CA SER A 84 -12.52 12.25 -1.49
C SER A 84 -12.33 12.47 -2.99
N PHE A 85 -12.49 13.71 -3.43
CA PHE A 85 -12.16 14.11 -4.80
C PHE A 85 -10.65 14.37 -4.92
N PHE A 86 -10.01 13.63 -5.83
CA PHE A 86 -8.58 13.75 -6.16
C PHE A 86 -8.48 14.42 -7.53
N ILE A 87 -7.76 15.53 -7.58
CA ILE A 87 -7.40 16.21 -8.82
C ILE A 87 -5.90 16.43 -8.85
N THR A 88 -5.25 15.95 -9.91
CA THR A 88 -3.81 16.06 -10.14
C THR A 88 -3.58 16.69 -11.52
N ASP A 89 -2.73 17.70 -11.62
CA ASP A 89 -2.33 18.27 -12.92
C ASP A 89 -1.23 17.40 -13.57
N ASP A 90 -1.29 17.23 -14.88
CA ASP A 90 -0.23 16.59 -15.69
C ASP A 90 1.09 17.37 -15.63
N ILE A 91 1.04 18.68 -15.40
CA ILE A 91 2.20 19.58 -15.47
C ILE A 91 2.96 19.63 -14.13
N LEU A 92 2.28 19.43 -13.00
CA LEU A 92 2.85 19.71 -11.67
C LEU A 92 3.56 18.52 -11.02
N GLY A 93 3.68 17.38 -11.70
CA GLY A 93 4.44 16.21 -11.23
C GLY A 93 3.81 15.45 -10.06
N THR A 94 3.23 16.14 -9.09
CA THR A 94 2.43 15.60 -8.00
C THR A 94 1.53 16.70 -7.49
N THR A 95 0.22 16.48 -7.41
CA THR A 95 -0.55 17.18 -6.37
C THR A 95 -0.38 16.40 -5.09
N GLY A 96 -0.20 17.07 -3.95
CA GLY A 96 -0.15 16.43 -2.62
C GLY A 96 -1.43 15.71 -2.19
N ALA A 97 -2.31 15.36 -3.13
CA ALA A 97 -3.53 14.62 -2.89
C ALA A 97 -3.19 13.13 -2.73
N GLY A 98 -3.26 12.66 -1.50
CA GLY A 98 -2.97 11.28 -1.13
C GLY A 98 -3.68 10.89 0.16
N VAL A 99 -3.47 9.64 0.57
CA VAL A 99 -3.99 9.08 1.82
C VAL A 99 -2.81 8.49 2.59
N GLU A 100 -2.65 8.91 3.84
CA GLU A 100 -1.71 8.28 4.77
C GLU A 100 -2.44 7.18 5.56
N TYR A 101 -1.79 6.04 5.73
CA TYR A 101 -2.27 4.96 6.58
C TYR A 101 -1.18 4.49 7.53
N ASN A 102 -1.48 4.47 8.82
CA ASN A 102 -0.63 3.90 9.87
C ASN A 102 -1.10 2.49 10.17
N TYR A 103 -0.21 1.51 9.99
CA TYR A 103 -0.45 0.10 10.22
C TYR A 103 0.53 -0.48 11.25
N THR A 104 1.08 0.35 12.13
CA THR A 104 2.04 -0.05 13.18
C THR A 104 1.50 -1.15 14.09
N ASP A 105 0.20 -1.10 14.38
CA ASP A 105 -0.48 -2.09 15.24
C ASP A 105 -0.97 -3.33 14.45
N GLU A 106 -0.72 -3.38 13.14
CA GLU A 106 -1.09 -4.51 12.30
C GLU A 106 0.08 -5.52 12.18
N ASN A 107 -0.25 -6.81 12.24
CA ASN A 107 0.76 -7.86 12.14
C ASN A 107 1.28 -8.06 10.71
N CYS A 108 0.60 -7.51 9.71
CA CYS A 108 0.86 -7.71 8.29
C CYS A 108 0.72 -6.38 7.56
N PRO A 109 1.45 -6.17 6.45
CA PRO A 109 1.18 -5.04 5.58
C PRO A 109 -0.29 -5.07 5.14
N PRO A 110 -0.96 -3.91 5.00
CA PRO A 110 -2.37 -3.89 4.68
C PRO A 110 -2.62 -4.14 3.18
N PHE A 111 -3.83 -4.60 2.88
CA PHE A 111 -4.34 -4.69 1.52
C PHE A 111 -5.01 -3.38 1.12
N LEU A 112 -4.50 -2.73 0.09
CA LEU A 112 -5.04 -1.49 -0.47
C LEU A 112 -6.09 -1.83 -1.53
N ARG A 113 -7.25 -1.18 -1.45
CA ARG A 113 -8.27 -1.18 -2.50
C ARG A 113 -8.71 0.25 -2.80
N ILE A 114 -8.70 0.63 -4.08
CA ILE A 114 -9.16 1.94 -4.55
C ILE A 114 -10.27 1.71 -5.56
N ILE A 115 -11.39 2.40 -5.39
CA ILE A 115 -12.54 2.34 -6.29
C ILE A 115 -12.88 3.76 -6.72
N SER A 116 -12.97 3.98 -8.02
CA SER A 116 -13.52 5.25 -8.52
C SER A 116 -15.05 5.26 -8.43
N SER A 117 -15.57 6.44 -8.09
CA SER A 117 -17.00 6.67 -7.99
C SER A 117 -17.64 7.08 -9.32
N THR A 118 -16.86 7.66 -10.24
CA THR A 118 -17.39 8.17 -11.52
C THR A 118 -16.91 7.38 -12.72
N ASN A 119 -15.74 6.78 -12.63
CA ASN A 119 -15.12 5.95 -13.64
C ASN A 119 -15.11 4.50 -13.14
N ASN A 120 -15.48 3.54 -13.98
CA ASN A 120 -15.57 2.13 -13.56
C ASN A 120 -14.19 1.44 -13.47
N TYR A 121 -13.20 2.10 -12.85
CA TYR A 121 -11.90 1.51 -12.56
C TYR A 121 -11.73 1.27 -11.07
N CYS A 122 -10.92 0.27 -10.76
CA CYS A 122 -10.49 0.00 -9.42
C CYS A 122 -9.12 -0.68 -9.41
N LEU A 123 -8.48 -0.63 -8.25
CA LEU A 123 -7.16 -1.17 -8.01
C LEU A 123 -7.19 -1.94 -6.70
N GLU A 124 -6.58 -3.12 -6.69
CA GLU A 124 -6.38 -3.93 -5.51
C GLU A 124 -4.92 -4.40 -5.46
N LEU A 125 -4.24 -4.19 -4.34
CA LEU A 125 -2.87 -4.67 -4.16
C LEU A 125 -2.49 -4.86 -2.68
N GLN A 126 -1.67 -5.87 -2.42
CA GLN A 126 -1.01 -6.07 -1.13
C GLN A 126 0.20 -5.12 -1.03
N LEU A 127 0.29 -4.33 0.04
CA LEU A 127 1.37 -3.37 0.20
C LEU A 127 2.71 -4.02 0.58
N ASP A 128 3.80 -3.42 0.11
CA ASP A 128 5.17 -3.77 0.46
C ASP A 128 5.68 -2.89 1.62
N SER A 129 5.88 -3.48 2.79
CA SER A 129 6.28 -2.76 4.01
C SER A 129 7.69 -2.18 3.98
N ARG A 130 8.50 -2.50 2.97
CA ARG A 130 9.84 -1.92 2.79
C ARG A 130 9.80 -0.47 2.31
N TYR A 131 8.63 0.00 1.88
CA TYR A 131 8.44 1.31 1.28
C TYR A 131 7.43 2.14 2.06
N ARG A 132 7.67 3.45 2.11
CA ARG A 132 6.82 4.43 2.84
C ARG A 132 5.90 5.22 1.93
N ILE A 133 6.14 5.20 0.62
CA ILE A 133 5.36 5.94 -0.37
C ILE A 133 5.01 5.01 -1.52
N LEU A 134 3.75 5.08 -1.97
CA LEU A 134 3.27 4.46 -3.20
C LEU A 134 2.64 5.54 -4.08
N TYR A 135 3.31 5.87 -5.17
CA TYR A 135 2.75 6.73 -6.21
C TYR A 135 1.89 5.89 -7.15
N LEU A 136 0.69 6.37 -7.45
CA LEU A 136 -0.26 5.70 -8.33
C LEU A 136 -0.61 6.62 -9.49
N HIS A 137 -0.44 6.08 -10.69
CA HIS A 137 -0.81 6.75 -11.94
C HIS A 137 -1.73 5.82 -12.73
N LYS A 138 -2.89 6.35 -13.15
CA LYS A 138 -3.81 5.67 -14.06
C LYS A 138 -3.71 6.25 -15.46
N ASN A 139 -3.37 5.42 -16.44
CA ASN A 139 -3.41 5.79 -17.84
C ASN A 139 -4.23 4.79 -18.67
N LYS A 140 -4.27 4.98 -20.00
CA LYS A 140 -5.01 4.11 -20.93
C LYS A 140 -4.57 2.65 -20.91
N LYS A 141 -3.34 2.35 -20.48
CA LYS A 141 -2.79 0.99 -20.39
C LYS A 141 -3.09 0.31 -19.05
N GLY A 142 -3.64 1.03 -18.08
CA GLY A 142 -3.92 0.53 -16.74
C GLY A 142 -3.22 1.33 -15.65
N TRP A 143 -3.10 0.72 -14.48
CA TRP A 143 -2.43 1.30 -13.32
C TRP A 143 -0.93 1.06 -13.37
N THR A 144 -0.17 2.09 -13.01
CA THR A 144 1.24 1.98 -12.65
C THR A 144 1.40 2.42 -11.20
N GLY A 145 2.07 1.60 -10.40
CA GLY A 145 2.47 1.94 -9.04
C GLY A 145 3.99 2.07 -8.93
N ILE A 146 4.47 3.11 -8.25
CA ILE A 146 5.90 3.31 -7.99
C ILE A 146 6.10 3.36 -6.48
N TYR A 147 6.79 2.36 -5.94
CA TYR A 147 7.20 2.36 -4.54
C TYR A 147 8.46 3.21 -4.33
N SER A 148 8.46 4.02 -3.28
CA SER A 148 9.59 4.89 -2.92
C SER A 148 9.72 5.06 -1.41
N ASN A 149 10.92 5.43 -0.96
CA ASN A 149 11.20 5.88 0.41
C ASN A 149 11.55 7.38 0.48
N SER A 150 11.53 8.06 -0.67
CA SER A 150 11.84 9.48 -0.81
C SER A 150 10.76 10.16 -1.64
N TYR A 151 10.36 11.37 -1.24
CA TYR A 151 9.47 12.19 -2.06
C TYR A 151 10.16 12.54 -3.37
N HIS A 152 9.45 12.43 -4.49
CA HIS A 152 9.91 13.03 -5.75
C HIS A 152 9.96 14.54 -5.57
N SER A 153 11.16 15.12 -5.66
CA SER A 153 11.32 16.56 -5.90
C SER A 153 11.23 16.78 -7.41
N TYR A 154 10.11 17.29 -7.88
CA TYR A 154 10.01 17.82 -9.24
C TYR A 154 10.69 19.20 -9.21
N GLU A 155 11.93 19.28 -9.70
CA GLU A 155 12.63 20.55 -9.97
C GLU A 155 12.16 21.19 -11.28
#